data_AF-A0A963B246-F1
#
_entry.id   AF-A0A963B246-F1
#
_cell.length_a   1.000
_cell.length_b   1.000
_cell.length_c   1.000
_cell.angle_alpha   90.00
_cell.angle_beta   90.00
_cell.angle_gamma   90.00
#
_symmetry.space_group_name_H-M   'P 1'
#
loop_
_entity.id
_entity.type
_entity.pdbx_description
1 polymer ?
#
loop_
_entity_poly.entity_id
_entity_poly.type
_entity_poly.pdbx_seq_one_letter_code
_entity_poly.pdbx_strand_id
1 'polypeptide(L)'
;ADELKQTWRRCNRIAGEWKARLAMIGILPTVVESDLNPANMSSMLRYFALDEQLKFQRGGKPVQVDISGRDRLCFSHTDVMLEAGTTSFQIHLKVDADRAGRFYNAAKLVSAAMVAVSANSPYLFGADLWQETRIPLFEQSVPVIGGERVKRVTLGTGYVDSIMECFLANLQNYPVLLPQQMDEPEQQLPHLRLHNGTIWRWNRPLIGFNRLRQPHIRIEHRVVPAGPTVADSVANAAFFVGLVCALANQPLAPERRLSYSHARKNFYQAARHGLEAEIHWLDGRSGKLRELIRKEMLGLAETGLDNLGIDREESRHWLGIIAERVNTGQNGAAWQRAWVQRHGADMVMLMESYLEHQESLRPVHEWTL
;
A
#
# COMPACT_ATOMS: atom_id res chain seq x y z
N ALA A 1 3.28 -19.20 -0.18
CA ALA A 1 3.09 -18.84 1.25
C ALA A 1 4.26 -19.25 2.14
N ASP A 2 4.87 -20.42 1.91
CA ASP A 2 5.86 -21.00 2.83
C ASP A 2 7.14 -20.19 3.00
N GLU A 3 7.67 -19.59 1.92
CA GLU A 3 8.86 -18.74 1.99
C GLU A 3 8.65 -17.53 2.93
N LEU A 4 7.48 -16.88 2.85
CA LEU A 4 7.14 -15.76 3.72
C LEU A 4 6.95 -16.24 5.17
N LYS A 5 6.33 -17.41 5.39
CA LYS A 5 6.21 -18.01 6.73
C LYS A 5 7.58 -18.35 7.31
N GLN A 6 8.49 -18.91 6.52
CA GLN A 6 9.85 -19.26 6.95
C GLN A 6 10.65 -18.01 7.32
N THR A 7 10.58 -16.97 6.48
CA THR A 7 11.19 -15.66 6.75
C THR A 7 10.62 -15.07 8.05
N TRP A 8 9.29 -15.04 8.19
CA TRP A 8 8.61 -14.54 9.39
C TRP A 8 9.02 -15.29 10.67
N ARG A 9 9.05 -16.63 10.63
CA ARG A 9 9.51 -17.47 11.76
C ARG A 9 10.96 -17.20 12.11
N ARG A 10 11.84 -17.06 11.12
CA ARG A 10 13.25 -16.73 11.34
C ARG A 10 13.38 -15.36 12.01
N CYS A 11 12.66 -14.35 11.52
CA CYS A 11 12.68 -13.01 12.09
C CYS A 11 12.17 -13.01 13.54
N ASN A 12 11.06 -13.72 13.84
CA ASN A 12 10.56 -13.83 15.22
C ASN A 12 11.53 -14.54 16.16
N ARG A 13 12.20 -15.60 15.70
CA ARG A 13 13.23 -16.27 16.51
C ARG A 13 14.35 -15.30 16.90
N ILE A 14 14.85 -14.53 15.92
CA ILE A 14 15.89 -13.53 16.19
C ILE A 14 15.36 -12.43 17.11
N ALA A 15 14.16 -11.88 16.86
CA ALA A 15 13.57 -10.86 17.73
C ALA A 15 13.43 -11.34 19.20
N GLY A 16 13.09 -12.62 19.40
CA GLY A 16 13.02 -13.24 20.73
C GLY A 16 14.34 -13.25 21.49
N GLU A 17 15.49 -13.34 20.79
CA GLU A 17 16.82 -13.21 21.41
C GLU A 17 17.03 -11.82 22.04
N TRP A 18 16.31 -10.81 21.54
CA TRP A 18 16.31 -9.43 22.04
C TRP A 18 15.11 -9.11 22.94
N LYS A 19 14.34 -10.11 23.35
CA LYS A 19 13.07 -9.94 24.09
C LYS A 19 12.07 -9.02 23.37
N ALA A 20 12.09 -9.04 22.04
CA ALA A 20 11.18 -8.28 21.19
C ALA A 20 10.21 -9.20 20.45
N ARG A 21 9.02 -8.67 20.12
CA ARG A 21 8.03 -9.33 19.26
C ARG A 21 7.89 -8.52 17.97
N LEU A 22 7.77 -9.20 16.84
CA LEU A 22 7.54 -8.54 15.55
C LEU A 22 6.04 -8.36 15.32
N ALA A 23 5.66 -7.19 14.82
CA ALA A 23 4.29 -6.90 14.43
C ALA A 23 4.20 -6.73 12.92
N MET A 24 3.39 -7.55 12.26
CA MET A 24 2.95 -7.32 10.89
C MET A 24 1.71 -6.42 10.91
N ILE A 25 1.90 -5.11 10.85
CA ILE A 25 0.82 -4.10 11.00
C ILE A 25 1.08 -2.86 10.15
N GLY A 26 0.02 -2.15 9.76
CA GLY A 26 0.14 -0.93 8.95
C GLY A 26 0.73 0.25 9.72
N ILE A 27 0.05 0.69 10.77
CA ILE A 27 0.55 1.66 11.77
C ILE A 27 0.51 0.94 13.12
N LEU A 28 1.59 1.03 13.90
CA LEU A 28 1.61 0.49 15.24
C LEU A 28 0.74 1.38 16.16
N PRO A 29 -0.37 0.88 16.75
CA PRO A 29 -1.28 1.67 17.58
C PRO A 29 -0.61 2.31 18.81
N THR A 30 0.47 1.72 19.33
CA THR A 30 1.25 2.25 20.46
C THR A 30 2.29 3.29 20.06
N VAL A 31 2.50 3.55 18.76
CA VAL A 31 3.47 4.55 18.33
C VAL A 31 3.01 5.93 18.80
N VAL A 32 3.95 6.71 19.32
CA VAL A 32 3.74 8.13 19.66
C VAL A 32 4.65 9.00 18.80
N GLU A 33 4.35 10.30 18.73
CA GLU A 33 5.12 11.23 17.89
C GLU A 33 6.61 11.21 18.23
N SER A 34 6.96 11.13 19.52
CA SER A 34 8.34 11.10 19.97
C SER A 34 9.12 9.86 19.51
N ASP A 35 8.46 8.78 19.10
CA ASP A 35 9.14 7.59 18.56
C ASP A 35 9.62 7.81 17.12
N LEU A 36 8.95 8.68 16.37
CA LEU A 36 9.27 8.99 14.99
C LEU A 36 10.29 10.11 14.96
N ASN A 37 11.55 9.79 15.23
CA ASN A 37 12.63 10.77 15.29
C ASN A 37 13.94 10.19 14.72
N PRO A 38 14.94 11.03 14.37
CA PRO A 38 16.15 10.57 13.68
C PRO A 38 17.01 9.59 14.47
N ALA A 39 16.90 9.52 15.81
CA ALA A 39 17.62 8.53 16.62
C ALA A 39 17.09 7.10 16.40
N ASN A 40 15.83 6.97 15.97
CA ASN A 40 15.21 5.69 15.60
C ASN A 40 15.30 5.39 14.09
N MET A 41 15.97 6.25 13.31
CA MET A 41 16.21 6.03 11.89
C MET A 41 17.27 4.94 11.69
N SER A 42 17.05 4.05 10.71
CA SER A 42 18.09 3.10 10.31
C SER A 42 19.37 3.82 9.87
N SER A 43 20.53 3.29 10.24
CA SER A 43 21.85 3.93 10.06
C SER A 43 22.35 4.01 8.61
N MET A 44 21.50 3.82 7.61
CA MET A 44 21.89 3.92 6.20
C MET A 44 21.96 5.39 5.78
N LEU A 45 23.13 5.81 5.28
CA LEU A 45 23.41 7.20 4.87
C LEU A 45 22.33 7.80 3.96
N ARG A 46 21.72 6.99 3.10
CA ARG A 46 20.65 7.43 2.19
C ARG A 46 19.45 8.06 2.91
N TYR A 47 19.11 7.61 4.12
CA TYR A 47 17.95 8.11 4.84
C TYR A 47 18.20 9.49 5.44
N PHE A 48 19.40 9.70 5.99
CA PHE A 48 19.84 11.02 6.43
C PHE A 48 19.93 12.01 5.26
N ALA A 49 20.49 11.58 4.12
CA ALA A 49 20.54 12.41 2.92
C ALA A 49 19.13 12.78 2.41
N LEU A 50 18.17 11.85 2.44
CA LEU A 50 16.78 12.14 2.09
C LEU A 50 16.15 13.15 3.03
N ASP A 51 16.34 12.98 4.34
CA ASP A 51 15.82 13.91 5.36
C ASP A 51 16.36 15.33 5.16
N GLU A 52 17.67 15.47 4.98
CA GLU A 52 18.32 16.76 4.71
C GLU A 52 17.77 17.43 3.46
N GLN A 53 17.64 16.67 2.36
CA GLN A 53 17.18 17.22 1.08
C GLN A 53 15.70 17.63 1.12
N LEU A 54 14.87 16.87 1.82
CA LEU A 54 13.47 17.21 2.04
C LEU A 54 13.32 18.44 2.96
N LYS A 55 14.10 18.53 4.03
CA LYS A 55 14.15 19.73 4.90
C LYS A 55 14.62 20.96 4.12
N PHE A 56 15.65 20.81 3.30
CA PHE A 56 16.17 21.87 2.44
C PHE A 56 15.10 22.36 1.46
N GLN A 57 14.40 21.45 0.77
CA GLN A 57 13.30 21.82 -0.14
C GLN A 57 12.14 22.52 0.58
N ARG A 58 11.93 22.25 1.86
CA ARG A 58 10.94 22.95 2.69
C ARG A 58 11.42 24.31 3.23
N GLY A 59 12.66 24.71 2.96
CA GLY A 59 13.27 25.89 3.57
C GLY A 59 13.34 25.76 5.11
N GLY A 60 13.51 24.54 5.62
CA GLY A 60 13.53 24.24 7.05
C GLY A 60 12.17 24.24 7.74
N LYS A 61 11.07 24.50 7.02
CA LYS A 61 9.72 24.49 7.61
C LYS A 61 9.30 23.06 8.01
N PRO A 62 8.61 22.90 9.16
CA PRO A 62 8.04 21.62 9.53
C PRO A 62 6.94 21.22 8.54
N VAL A 63 6.74 19.92 8.40
CA VAL A 63 5.59 19.31 7.77
C VAL A 63 4.38 19.54 8.67
N GLN A 64 3.27 20.01 8.08
CA GLN A 64 1.99 20.12 8.77
C GLN A 64 1.14 18.93 8.36
N VAL A 65 0.64 18.20 9.35
CA VAL A 65 -0.26 17.06 9.15
C VAL A 65 -1.61 17.42 9.75
N ASP A 66 -2.66 17.34 8.94
CA ASP A 66 -4.06 17.47 9.35
C ASP A 66 -4.85 16.32 8.76
N ILE A 67 -5.24 15.37 9.61
CA ILE A 67 -6.03 14.20 9.22
C ILE A 67 -7.37 14.29 9.93
N SER A 68 -8.41 14.54 9.13
CA SER A 68 -9.80 14.51 9.57
C SER A 68 -10.41 13.12 9.26
N GLY A 69 -10.60 12.31 10.30
CA GLY A 69 -11.17 10.96 10.29
C GLY A 69 -12.44 10.89 11.13
N ARG A 70 -12.53 9.89 12.01
CA ARG A 70 -13.54 9.86 13.08
C ARG A 70 -13.17 10.86 14.19
N ASP A 71 -11.90 10.88 14.56
CA ASP A 71 -11.24 11.96 15.26
C ASP A 71 -10.55 12.91 14.27
N ARG A 72 -10.03 14.04 14.76
CA ARG A 72 -9.12 14.91 14.01
C ARG A 72 -7.76 14.95 14.70
N LEU A 73 -6.71 14.69 13.94
CA LEU A 73 -5.32 14.78 14.40
C LEU A 73 -4.60 15.86 13.61
N CYS A 74 -4.10 16.88 14.31
CA CYS A 74 -3.35 18.00 13.74
C CYS A 74 -2.05 18.20 14.52
N PHE A 75 -0.91 18.11 13.84
CA PHE A 75 0.41 18.28 14.45
C PHE A 75 1.45 18.70 13.41
N SER A 76 2.63 19.11 13.88
CA SER A 76 3.74 19.52 13.03
C SER A 76 4.97 18.68 13.31
N HIS A 77 5.65 18.22 12.27
CA HIS A 77 6.82 17.35 12.39
C HIS A 77 7.97 17.84 11.51
N THR A 78 9.22 17.74 11.98
CA THR A 78 10.35 18.43 11.33
C THR A 78 11.11 17.56 10.34
N ASP A 79 11.11 16.26 10.54
CA ASP A 79 11.92 15.31 9.77
C ASP A 79 11.08 14.26 9.01
N VAL A 80 11.78 13.39 8.28
CA VAL A 80 11.17 12.39 7.39
C VAL A 80 10.55 11.20 8.13
N MET A 81 10.71 11.07 9.46
CA MET A 81 10.36 9.84 10.18
C MET A 81 8.87 9.52 10.24
N LEU A 82 7.98 10.44 9.86
CA LEU A 82 6.57 10.11 9.65
C LEU A 82 6.36 8.97 8.64
N GLU A 83 7.27 8.82 7.68
CA GLU A 83 7.26 7.70 6.73
C GLU A 83 7.39 6.34 7.44
N ALA A 84 8.15 6.28 8.53
CA ALA A 84 8.40 5.06 9.30
C ALA A 84 7.14 4.52 10.00
N GLY A 85 6.12 5.37 10.20
CA GLY A 85 4.81 4.94 10.69
C GLY A 85 3.99 4.15 9.66
N THR A 86 4.42 4.03 8.39
CA THR A 86 3.56 3.58 7.29
C THR A 86 3.94 2.24 6.65
N THR A 87 4.09 1.20 7.47
CA THR A 87 4.52 -0.13 7.02
C THR A 87 3.54 -0.74 5.99
N SER A 88 4.08 -1.37 4.94
CA SER A 88 3.29 -1.87 3.79
C SER A 88 3.70 -3.28 3.37
N PHE A 89 2.77 -3.98 2.72
CA PHE A 89 3.05 -5.18 1.94
C PHE A 89 2.99 -4.81 0.46
N GLN A 90 4.13 -4.86 -0.24
CA GLN A 90 4.23 -4.37 -1.62
C GLN A 90 4.28 -5.54 -2.60
N ILE A 91 3.35 -5.54 -3.56
CA ILE A 91 3.20 -6.63 -4.54
C ILE A 91 3.83 -6.18 -5.85
N HIS A 92 4.80 -6.94 -6.37
CA HIS A 92 5.47 -6.64 -7.63
C HIS A 92 5.03 -7.61 -8.72
N LEU A 93 4.38 -7.09 -9.76
CA LEU A 93 3.98 -7.86 -10.94
C LEU A 93 4.89 -7.51 -12.11
N LYS A 94 5.63 -8.48 -12.64
CA LYS A 94 6.38 -8.33 -13.90
C LYS A 94 5.40 -8.44 -15.07
N VAL A 95 5.53 -7.54 -16.04
CA VAL A 95 4.61 -7.44 -17.18
C VAL A 95 5.38 -7.22 -18.48
N ASP A 96 4.75 -7.58 -19.60
CA ASP A 96 5.27 -7.27 -20.92
C ASP A 96 5.29 -5.75 -21.14
N ALA A 97 6.34 -5.26 -21.79
CA ALA A 97 6.63 -3.83 -21.85
C ALA A 97 5.57 -3.04 -22.64
N ASP A 98 5.07 -3.62 -23.72
CA ASP A 98 3.99 -3.10 -24.57
C ASP A 98 2.64 -3.06 -23.83
N ARG A 99 2.46 -3.91 -22.82
CA ARG A 99 1.24 -3.97 -22.00
C ARG A 99 1.35 -3.24 -20.67
N ALA A 100 2.50 -2.66 -20.34
CA ALA A 100 2.76 -2.06 -19.05
C ALA A 100 1.77 -0.92 -18.69
N GLY A 101 1.38 -0.09 -19.66
CA GLY A 101 0.38 0.97 -19.46
C GLY A 101 -0.98 0.39 -19.02
N ARG A 102 -1.43 -0.67 -19.68
CA ARG A 102 -2.68 -1.37 -19.39
C ARG A 102 -2.69 -1.98 -17.98
N PHE A 103 -1.62 -2.66 -17.58
CA PHE A 103 -1.49 -3.22 -16.23
C PHE A 103 -1.40 -2.12 -15.16
N TYR A 104 -0.70 -1.02 -15.44
CA TYR A 104 -0.62 0.12 -14.53
C TYR A 104 -1.98 0.79 -14.31
N ASN A 105 -2.77 0.96 -15.38
CA ASN A 105 -4.13 1.49 -15.29
C ASN A 105 -5.04 0.55 -14.49
N ALA A 106 -5.03 -0.76 -14.80
CA ALA A 106 -5.77 -1.76 -14.05
C ALA A 106 -5.38 -1.74 -12.55
N ALA A 107 -4.09 -1.67 -12.22
CA ALA A 107 -3.61 -1.56 -10.85
C ALA A 107 -4.14 -0.32 -10.11
N LYS A 108 -4.38 0.80 -10.81
CA LYS A 108 -5.03 1.99 -10.24
C LYS A 108 -6.52 1.80 -10.00
N LEU A 109 -7.25 1.15 -10.92
CA LEU A 109 -8.67 0.88 -10.73
C LEU A 109 -8.91 0.01 -9.49
N VAL A 110 -8.11 -1.04 -9.32
CA VAL A 110 -8.29 -2.00 -8.22
C VAL A 110 -7.83 -1.48 -6.86
N SER A 111 -7.07 -0.37 -6.82
CA SER A 111 -6.52 0.18 -5.57
C SER A 111 -7.59 0.41 -4.50
N ALA A 112 -8.80 0.82 -4.87
CA ALA A 112 -9.89 1.00 -3.91
C ALA A 112 -10.28 -0.32 -3.24
N ALA A 113 -10.50 -1.38 -4.03
CA ALA A 113 -10.81 -2.71 -3.50
C ALA A 113 -9.68 -3.22 -2.61
N MET A 114 -8.44 -3.07 -3.05
CA MET A 114 -7.26 -3.50 -2.31
C MET A 114 -7.13 -2.81 -0.97
N VAL A 115 -7.29 -1.48 -0.91
CA VAL A 115 -7.29 -0.73 0.37
C VAL A 115 -8.39 -1.24 1.30
N ALA A 116 -9.61 -1.41 0.80
CA ALA A 116 -10.73 -1.79 1.64
C ALA A 116 -10.62 -3.20 2.25
N VAL A 117 -10.24 -4.20 1.45
CA VAL A 117 -10.12 -5.59 1.95
C VAL A 117 -8.95 -5.76 2.90
N SER A 118 -7.92 -4.93 2.78
CA SER A 118 -6.67 -5.08 3.52
C SER A 118 -6.47 -4.07 4.65
N ALA A 119 -7.37 -3.10 4.84
CA ALA A 119 -7.17 -2.01 5.80
C ALA A 119 -6.74 -2.52 7.19
N ASN A 120 -5.68 -1.91 7.72
CA ASN A 120 -5.00 -2.38 8.94
C ASN A 120 -4.24 -1.25 9.67
N SER A 121 -4.73 -0.01 9.58
CA SER A 121 -4.11 1.15 10.23
C SER A 121 -5.11 2.22 10.68
N PRO A 122 -6.10 1.88 11.55
CA PRO A 122 -7.11 2.84 11.95
C PRO A 122 -6.59 3.91 12.92
N TYR A 123 -5.60 3.58 13.75
CA TYR A 123 -5.09 4.46 14.81
C TYR A 123 -3.73 5.08 14.45
N LEU A 124 -3.53 6.33 14.87
CA LEU A 124 -2.24 7.04 14.84
C LEU A 124 -2.16 7.94 16.07
N PHE A 125 -1.11 7.79 16.89
CA PHE A 125 -0.93 8.54 18.14
C PHE A 125 -2.17 8.50 19.05
N GLY A 126 -2.82 7.33 19.10
CA GLY A 126 -4.05 7.11 19.86
C GLY A 126 -5.36 7.61 19.22
N ALA A 127 -5.31 8.42 18.15
CA ALA A 127 -6.51 8.94 17.49
C ALA A 127 -7.14 7.93 16.53
N ASP A 128 -8.47 7.75 16.56
CA ASP A 128 -9.22 6.93 15.62
C ASP A 128 -9.48 7.71 14.32
N LEU A 129 -8.77 7.39 13.24
CA LEU A 129 -8.77 8.21 12.03
C LEU A 129 -9.51 7.53 10.86
N TRP A 130 -8.80 7.13 9.81
CA TRP A 130 -9.37 6.48 8.62
C TRP A 130 -9.44 4.97 8.83
N GLN A 131 -10.00 4.18 7.91
CA GLN A 131 -9.77 2.73 7.96
C GLN A 131 -8.30 2.41 7.65
N GLU A 132 -7.71 3.19 6.75
CA GLU A 132 -6.32 3.08 6.32
C GLU A 132 -5.61 4.45 6.40
N THR A 133 -5.20 4.82 7.62
CA THR A 133 -4.61 6.14 7.94
C THR A 133 -3.22 6.35 7.35
N ARG A 134 -2.52 5.27 6.95
CA ARG A 134 -1.25 5.42 6.22
C ARG A 134 -1.39 6.24 4.95
N ILE A 135 -2.55 6.21 4.28
CA ILE A 135 -2.77 6.97 3.05
C ILE A 135 -2.58 8.47 3.29
N PRO A 136 -3.39 9.13 4.14
CA PRO A 136 -3.21 10.55 4.41
C PRO A 136 -1.92 10.87 5.16
N LEU A 137 -1.42 10.00 6.06
CA LEU A 137 -0.15 10.24 6.76
C LEU A 137 1.02 10.32 5.78
N PHE A 138 1.16 9.32 4.90
CA PHE A 138 2.27 9.31 3.95
C PHE A 138 2.14 10.43 2.93
N GLU A 139 0.92 10.68 2.41
CA GLU A 139 0.68 11.79 1.48
C GLU A 139 1.03 13.17 2.02
N GLN A 140 0.92 13.37 3.33
CA GLN A 140 1.24 14.64 3.97
C GLN A 140 2.69 14.71 4.47
N SER A 141 3.34 13.58 4.74
CA SER A 141 4.71 13.52 5.28
C SER A 141 5.80 14.10 4.37
N VAL A 142 5.56 14.15 3.05
CA VAL A 142 6.57 14.60 2.07
C VAL A 142 6.03 15.73 1.18
N PRO A 143 5.64 16.89 1.76
CA PRO A 143 5.11 18.00 0.99
C PRO A 143 6.23 18.64 0.16
N VAL A 144 5.94 19.00 -1.09
CA VAL A 144 6.89 19.68 -1.97
C VAL A 144 6.58 21.18 -2.00
N ILE A 145 7.62 22.02 -1.90
CA ILE A 145 7.54 23.44 -2.23
C ILE A 145 7.93 23.61 -3.71
N GLY A 146 7.06 24.23 -4.52
CA GLY A 146 7.26 24.41 -5.96
C GLY A 146 5.99 24.58 -6.81
N GLY A 147 4.81 24.55 -6.19
CA GLY A 147 3.50 24.77 -6.83
C GLY A 147 2.54 23.62 -6.55
N GLU A 148 1.23 23.91 -6.55
CA GLU A 148 0.14 22.97 -6.19
C GLU A 148 0.05 21.70 -7.06
N ARG A 149 0.86 21.58 -8.12
CA ARG A 149 0.57 20.65 -9.22
C ARG A 149 0.96 19.19 -8.97
N VAL A 150 1.97 18.85 -8.16
CA VAL A 150 2.41 17.43 -8.03
C VAL A 150 2.91 17.03 -6.65
N LYS A 151 2.20 16.10 -5.99
CA LYS A 151 2.64 15.42 -4.76
C LYS A 151 3.66 14.31 -5.09
N ARG A 152 4.65 14.10 -4.22
CA ARG A 152 5.62 12.97 -4.31
C ARG A 152 5.00 11.63 -3.92
N VAL A 153 4.09 11.65 -2.95
CA VAL A 153 3.27 10.51 -2.58
C VAL A 153 1.88 10.70 -3.18
N THR A 154 1.44 9.80 -4.05
CA THR A 154 0.21 10.02 -4.84
C THR A 154 -0.30 8.76 -5.52
N LEU A 155 -1.60 8.70 -5.80
CA LEU A 155 -2.17 7.73 -6.74
C LEU A 155 -1.82 8.05 -8.21
N GLY A 156 -1.29 9.26 -8.46
CA GLY A 156 -0.99 9.82 -9.78
C GLY A 156 -1.95 10.95 -10.15
N THR A 157 -1.93 11.34 -11.42
CA THR A 157 -2.76 12.43 -11.98
C THR A 157 -3.68 11.98 -13.11
N GLY A 158 -3.50 10.76 -13.62
CA GLY A 158 -4.25 10.20 -14.73
C GLY A 158 -3.96 8.71 -14.94
N TYR A 159 -4.73 8.09 -15.84
CA TYR A 159 -4.27 6.90 -16.55
C TYR A 159 -3.20 7.28 -17.58
N VAL A 160 -2.54 6.28 -18.16
CA VAL A 160 -1.50 6.48 -19.19
C VAL A 160 -1.81 5.63 -20.40
N ASP A 161 -1.41 6.09 -21.59
CA ASP A 161 -1.40 5.26 -22.79
C ASP A 161 -0.09 4.44 -22.84
N SER A 162 1.03 5.05 -22.40
CA SER A 162 2.33 4.40 -22.27
C SER A 162 2.92 4.60 -20.88
N ILE A 163 3.57 3.56 -20.35
CA ILE A 163 4.26 3.66 -19.07
C ILE A 163 5.43 4.65 -19.10
N MET A 164 5.93 4.98 -20.30
CA MET A 164 6.97 6.00 -20.51
C MET A 164 6.53 7.38 -19.99
N GLU A 165 5.24 7.70 -20.06
CA GLU A 165 4.68 8.95 -19.53
C GLU A 165 4.99 9.14 -18.04
N CYS A 166 5.04 8.05 -17.26
CA CYS A 166 5.41 8.15 -15.84
C CYS A 166 6.86 8.59 -15.66
N PHE A 167 7.78 8.11 -16.49
CA PHE A 167 9.20 8.46 -16.42
C PHE A 167 9.48 9.85 -17.00
N LEU A 168 8.78 10.25 -18.06
CA LEU A 168 8.81 11.63 -18.56
C LEU A 168 8.26 12.61 -17.52
N ALA A 169 7.16 12.25 -16.85
CA ALA A 169 6.61 13.06 -15.76
C ALA A 169 7.58 13.16 -14.57
N ASN A 170 8.35 12.09 -14.26
CA ASN A 170 9.41 12.14 -13.25
C ASN A 170 10.46 13.20 -13.59
N LEU A 171 10.93 13.21 -14.84
CA LEU A 171 11.94 14.15 -15.31
C LEU A 171 11.44 15.60 -15.30
N GLN A 172 10.21 15.82 -15.75
CA GLN A 172 9.65 17.17 -15.94
C GLN A 172 9.18 17.82 -14.64
N ASN A 173 8.61 17.04 -13.71
CA ASN A 173 7.83 17.61 -12.60
C ASN A 173 8.45 17.40 -11.22
N TYR A 174 9.44 16.52 -11.09
CA TYR A 174 9.99 16.17 -9.78
C TYR A 174 11.47 16.59 -9.71
N PRO A 175 11.82 17.53 -8.83
CA PRO A 175 13.22 17.84 -8.54
C PRO A 175 13.97 16.58 -8.09
N VAL A 176 15.24 16.46 -8.45
CA VAL A 176 16.10 15.38 -7.95
C VAL A 176 16.33 15.57 -6.45
N LEU A 177 16.05 14.54 -5.63
CA LEU A 177 16.34 14.56 -4.19
C LEU A 177 17.75 14.08 -3.89
N LEU A 178 18.20 13.03 -4.57
CA LEU A 178 19.49 12.41 -4.31
C LEU A 178 20.37 12.57 -5.56
N PRO A 179 21.21 13.61 -5.66
CA PRO A 179 22.11 13.82 -6.78
C PRO A 179 23.37 12.95 -6.64
N GLN A 180 23.20 11.67 -6.31
CA GLN A 180 24.30 10.71 -6.22
C GLN A 180 24.75 10.34 -7.64
N GLN A 181 26.03 10.54 -7.92
CA GLN A 181 26.66 10.01 -9.13
C GLN A 181 26.80 8.49 -9.01
N MET A 182 26.30 7.78 -10.00
CA MET A 182 26.32 6.32 -10.08
C MET A 182 27.28 5.89 -11.18
N ASP A 183 28.27 5.06 -10.84
CA ASP A 183 29.29 4.55 -11.80
C ASP A 183 28.81 3.34 -12.62
N GLU A 184 27.54 2.97 -12.46
CA GLU A 184 26.91 1.88 -13.20
C GLU A 184 26.67 2.27 -14.68
N PRO A 185 26.77 1.32 -15.63
CA PRO A 185 26.54 1.61 -17.04
C PRO A 185 25.18 2.27 -17.30
N GLU A 186 25.16 3.31 -18.13
CA GLU A 186 23.97 4.11 -18.46
C GLU A 186 22.81 3.26 -19.00
N GLN A 187 23.10 2.15 -19.69
CA GLN A 187 22.11 1.20 -20.20
C GLN A 187 21.31 0.51 -19.08
N GLN A 188 21.83 0.52 -17.84
CA GLN A 188 21.15 0.02 -16.65
C GLN A 188 20.27 1.08 -15.95
N LEU A 189 20.25 2.29 -16.51
CA LEU A 189 19.42 3.42 -16.09
C LEU A 189 19.51 3.71 -14.58
N PRO A 190 20.71 3.75 -13.97
CA PRO A 190 20.87 3.82 -12.52
C PRO A 190 20.29 5.09 -11.91
N HIS A 191 20.58 6.25 -12.52
CA HIS A 191 20.07 7.55 -12.08
C HIS A 191 18.54 7.65 -12.23
N LEU A 192 17.97 7.14 -13.33
CA LEU A 192 16.52 7.11 -13.54
C LEU A 192 15.83 6.23 -12.50
N ARG A 193 16.40 5.07 -12.19
CA ARG A 193 15.89 4.16 -11.15
C ARG A 193 15.97 4.79 -9.76
N LEU A 194 17.07 5.45 -9.43
CA LEU A 194 17.24 6.19 -8.16
C LEU A 194 16.20 7.30 -8.04
N HIS A 195 16.06 8.13 -9.08
CA HIS A 195 15.08 9.21 -9.11
C HIS A 195 13.65 8.69 -8.93
N ASN A 196 13.26 7.65 -9.68
CA ASN A 196 11.96 7.00 -9.54
C ASN A 196 11.75 6.37 -8.15
N GLY A 197 12.83 5.96 -7.48
CA GLY A 197 12.84 5.49 -6.09
C GLY A 197 12.38 6.55 -5.08
N THR A 198 12.59 7.83 -5.39
CA THR A 198 12.24 8.99 -4.55
C THR A 198 10.89 9.66 -4.90
N ILE A 199 10.09 8.96 -5.70
CA ILE A 199 8.72 9.35 -6.07
C ILE A 199 7.81 8.20 -5.66
N TRP A 200 7.09 8.37 -4.56
CA TRP A 200 6.36 7.29 -3.92
C TRP A 200 4.91 7.20 -4.39
N ARG A 201 4.74 6.82 -5.66
CA ARG A 201 3.40 6.49 -6.17
C ARG A 201 2.85 5.24 -5.49
N TRP A 202 1.54 5.23 -5.20
CA TRP A 202 0.83 4.06 -4.67
C TRP A 202 0.82 2.86 -5.64
N ASN A 203 0.86 3.14 -6.94
CA ASN A 203 1.22 2.19 -7.99
C ASN A 203 2.44 2.76 -8.69
N ARG A 204 3.56 2.03 -8.73
CA ARG A 204 4.82 2.53 -9.29
C ARG A 204 5.34 1.62 -10.39
N PRO A 205 5.54 2.12 -11.61
CA PRO A 205 6.30 1.38 -12.60
C PRO A 205 7.78 1.38 -12.23
N LEU A 206 8.41 0.23 -12.40
CA LEU A 206 9.83 0.03 -12.14
C LEU A 206 10.48 -0.57 -13.39
N ILE A 207 11.67 -0.06 -13.70
CA ILE A 207 12.59 -0.72 -14.62
C ILE A 207 13.58 -1.52 -13.79
N GLY A 208 13.66 -2.82 -14.06
CA GLY A 208 14.60 -3.73 -13.41
C GLY A 208 15.43 -4.48 -14.45
N PHE A 209 16.48 -5.13 -13.98
CA PHE A 209 17.34 -5.98 -14.80
C PHE A 209 17.44 -7.35 -14.13
N ASN A 210 17.38 -8.43 -14.92
CA ASN A 210 17.58 -9.78 -14.40
C ASN A 210 19.09 -10.08 -14.21
N ARG A 211 19.44 -11.28 -13.74
CA ARG A 211 20.85 -11.70 -13.55
C ARG A 211 21.68 -11.63 -14.84
N LEU A 212 21.04 -11.77 -16.00
CA LEU A 212 21.66 -11.65 -17.33
C LEU A 212 21.65 -10.20 -17.87
N ARG A 213 21.33 -9.22 -17.03
CA ARG A 213 21.20 -7.79 -17.39
C ARG A 213 20.17 -7.51 -18.49
N GLN A 214 19.17 -8.38 -18.65
CA GLN A 214 18.05 -8.09 -19.54
C GLN A 214 17.03 -7.20 -18.83
N PRO A 215 16.60 -6.07 -19.45
CA PRO A 215 15.64 -5.17 -18.86
C PRO A 215 14.25 -5.82 -18.76
N HIS A 216 13.49 -5.44 -17.75
CA HIS A 216 12.10 -5.82 -17.59
C HIS A 216 11.32 -4.72 -16.87
N ILE A 217 10.01 -4.68 -17.08
CA ILE A 217 9.11 -3.75 -16.40
C ILE A 217 8.35 -4.48 -15.31
N ARG A 218 8.18 -3.81 -14.17
CA ARG A 218 7.30 -4.26 -13.08
C ARG A 218 6.34 -3.16 -12.69
N ILE A 219 5.12 -3.54 -12.32
CA ILE A 219 4.20 -2.68 -11.60
C ILE A 219 4.27 -3.08 -10.13
N GLU A 220 4.69 -2.14 -9.30
CA GLU A 220 4.75 -2.28 -7.85
C GLU A 220 3.50 -1.64 -7.24
N HIS A 221 2.67 -2.46 -6.60
CA HIS A 221 1.43 -2.07 -5.93
C HIS A 221 1.67 -1.93 -4.43
N ARG A 222 1.44 -0.72 -3.89
CA ARG A 222 1.94 -0.31 -2.56
C ARG A 222 0.84 0.14 -1.60
N VAL A 223 -0.41 0.05 -2.01
CA VAL A 223 -1.55 0.52 -1.19
C VAL A 223 -1.80 -0.38 0.03
N VAL A 224 -1.42 -1.65 -0.07
CA VAL A 224 -1.72 -2.69 0.94
C VAL A 224 -0.84 -2.48 2.18
N PRO A 225 -1.42 -2.36 3.40
CA PRO A 225 -0.67 -2.33 4.65
C PRO A 225 -0.01 -3.69 4.90
N ALA A 226 0.96 -3.73 5.82
CA ALA A 226 1.46 -5.02 6.27
C ALA A 226 0.38 -5.75 7.10
N GLY A 227 0.32 -7.09 6.93
CA GLY A 227 -0.45 -7.99 7.78
C GLY A 227 -1.96 -8.02 7.50
N PRO A 228 -2.78 -8.49 8.46
CA PRO A 228 -2.38 -8.90 9.82
C PRO A 228 -1.60 -10.20 9.92
N THR A 229 -1.71 -11.10 8.94
CA THR A 229 -0.96 -12.35 8.93
C THR A 229 -0.31 -12.64 7.58
N VAL A 230 0.54 -13.68 7.54
CA VAL A 230 1.06 -14.21 6.27
C VAL A 230 -0.07 -14.72 5.38
N ALA A 231 -1.10 -15.35 5.95
CA ALA A 231 -2.25 -15.84 5.19
C ALA A 231 -3.01 -14.67 4.54
N ASP A 232 -3.27 -13.60 5.30
CA ASP A 232 -3.90 -12.38 4.77
C ASP A 232 -3.05 -11.72 3.68
N SER A 233 -1.73 -11.67 3.85
CA SER A 233 -0.81 -11.10 2.87
C SER A 233 -0.82 -11.87 1.55
N VAL A 234 -0.81 -13.21 1.60
CA VAL A 234 -0.89 -14.05 0.39
C VAL A 234 -2.27 -13.96 -0.27
N ALA A 235 -3.34 -13.93 0.52
CA ALA A 235 -4.70 -13.72 0.02
C ALA A 235 -4.86 -12.36 -0.68
N ASN A 236 -4.27 -11.29 -0.12
CA ASN A 236 -4.21 -9.97 -0.76
C ASN A 236 -3.44 -10.03 -2.09
N ALA A 237 -2.31 -10.73 -2.15
CA ALA A 237 -1.54 -10.90 -3.38
C ALA A 237 -2.34 -11.67 -4.45
N ALA A 238 -2.97 -12.78 -4.09
CA ALA A 238 -3.79 -13.58 -5.01
C ALA A 238 -4.95 -12.76 -5.58
N PHE A 239 -5.69 -12.03 -4.73
CA PHE A 239 -6.78 -11.17 -5.16
C PHE A 239 -6.32 -10.04 -6.08
N PHE A 240 -5.23 -9.35 -5.73
CA PHE A 240 -4.65 -8.30 -6.58
C PHE A 240 -4.21 -8.83 -7.95
N VAL A 241 -3.38 -9.88 -7.96
CA VAL A 241 -2.81 -10.45 -9.17
C VAL A 241 -3.92 -10.96 -10.10
N GLY A 242 -4.86 -11.74 -9.55
CA GLY A 242 -6.02 -12.21 -10.31
C GLY A 242 -6.82 -11.05 -10.90
N LEU A 243 -7.24 -10.10 -10.07
CA LEU A 243 -8.12 -9.02 -10.53
C LEU A 243 -7.44 -8.11 -11.56
N VAL A 244 -6.18 -7.75 -11.35
CA VAL A 244 -5.41 -6.94 -12.31
C VAL A 244 -5.21 -7.70 -13.60
N CYS A 245 -4.83 -8.98 -13.55
CA CYS A 245 -4.65 -9.79 -14.76
C CYS A 245 -5.94 -9.93 -15.54
N ALA A 246 -7.07 -10.19 -14.88
CA ALA A 246 -8.36 -10.26 -15.54
C ALA A 246 -8.71 -8.94 -16.25
N LEU A 247 -8.64 -7.81 -15.55
CA LEU A 247 -8.96 -6.50 -16.10
C LEU A 247 -8.00 -6.08 -17.23
N ALA A 248 -6.70 -6.31 -17.06
CA ALA A 248 -5.69 -5.94 -18.05
C ALA A 248 -5.78 -6.76 -19.34
N ASN A 249 -6.32 -7.99 -19.26
CA ASN A 249 -6.54 -8.88 -20.41
C ASN A 249 -7.92 -8.72 -21.07
N GLN A 250 -8.82 -7.88 -20.55
CA GLN A 250 -10.10 -7.64 -21.22
C GLN A 250 -9.89 -6.98 -22.60
N PRO A 251 -10.70 -7.34 -23.62
CA PRO A 251 -10.62 -6.70 -24.94
C PRO A 251 -10.81 -5.18 -24.88
N LEU A 252 -11.81 -4.73 -24.13
CA LEU A 252 -12.04 -3.31 -23.88
C LEU A 252 -11.28 -2.84 -22.64
N ALA A 253 -10.62 -1.69 -22.79
CA ALA A 253 -9.86 -1.05 -21.74
C ALA A 253 -10.69 -0.70 -20.50
N PRO A 254 -10.35 -1.19 -19.29
CA PRO A 254 -11.06 -0.82 -18.09
C PRO A 254 -10.99 0.70 -17.83
N GLU A 255 -9.87 1.35 -18.17
CA GLU A 255 -9.69 2.80 -18.10
C GLU A 255 -10.61 3.60 -19.05
N ARG A 256 -11.17 2.97 -20.10
CA ARG A 256 -12.20 3.58 -20.96
C ARG A 256 -13.60 3.46 -20.37
N ARG A 257 -13.81 2.57 -19.40
CA ARG A 257 -15.11 2.25 -18.78
C ARG A 257 -15.27 2.85 -17.38
N LEU A 258 -14.17 3.27 -16.75
CA LEU A 258 -14.16 3.99 -15.47
C LEU A 258 -13.14 5.12 -15.52
N SER A 259 -13.61 6.37 -15.46
CA SER A 259 -12.75 7.55 -15.50
C SER A 259 -11.73 7.57 -14.35
N TYR A 260 -10.57 8.19 -14.59
CA TYR A 260 -9.55 8.33 -13.55
C TYR A 260 -10.04 9.11 -12.32
N SER A 261 -10.88 10.13 -12.53
CA SER A 261 -11.50 10.89 -11.45
C SER A 261 -12.31 10.00 -10.52
N HIS A 262 -13.10 9.06 -11.07
CA HIS A 262 -13.81 8.07 -10.28
C HIS A 262 -12.87 7.11 -9.57
N ALA A 263 -11.88 6.53 -10.25
CA ALA A 263 -10.91 5.64 -9.60
C ALA A 263 -10.17 6.32 -8.44
N ARG A 264 -9.79 7.59 -8.61
CA ARG A 264 -9.17 8.41 -7.56
C ARG A 264 -10.13 8.66 -6.40
N LYS A 265 -11.38 9.05 -6.66
CA LYS A 265 -12.40 9.21 -5.61
C LYS A 265 -12.62 7.90 -4.86
N ASN A 266 -12.79 6.79 -5.57
CA ASN A 266 -12.97 5.46 -4.99
C ASN A 266 -11.81 5.09 -4.05
N PHE A 267 -10.57 5.36 -4.45
CA PHE A 267 -9.40 5.06 -3.62
C PHE A 267 -9.45 5.77 -2.26
N TYR A 268 -9.74 7.08 -2.25
CA TYR A 268 -9.83 7.82 -0.99
C TYR A 268 -11.09 7.49 -0.19
N GLN A 269 -12.22 7.20 -0.84
CA GLN A 269 -13.43 6.70 -0.18
C GLN A 269 -13.17 5.36 0.50
N ALA A 270 -12.49 4.43 -0.17
CA ALA A 270 -12.09 3.14 0.39
C ALA A 270 -11.08 3.31 1.54
N ALA A 271 -10.12 4.22 1.44
CA ALA A 271 -9.19 4.49 2.53
C ALA A 271 -9.90 5.02 3.79
N ARG A 272 -10.91 5.88 3.62
CA ARG A 272 -11.65 6.47 4.73
C ARG A 272 -12.70 5.51 5.33
N HIS A 273 -13.47 4.82 4.48
CA HIS A 273 -14.65 4.06 4.88
C HIS A 273 -14.52 2.54 4.72
N GLY A 274 -13.44 2.05 4.10
CA GLY A 274 -13.13 0.63 4.00
C GLY A 274 -14.13 -0.12 3.13
N LEU A 275 -14.55 -1.31 3.58
CA LEU A 275 -15.49 -2.18 2.89
C LEU A 275 -16.88 -1.56 2.69
N GLU A 276 -17.26 -0.59 3.53
CA GLU A 276 -18.55 0.12 3.45
C GLU A 276 -18.50 1.34 2.52
N ALA A 277 -17.36 1.64 1.88
CA ALA A 277 -17.25 2.74 0.94
C ALA A 277 -18.20 2.56 -0.26
N GLU A 278 -18.92 3.63 -0.62
CA GLU A 278 -19.66 3.70 -1.87
C GLU A 278 -18.72 4.14 -2.99
N ILE A 279 -18.67 3.35 -4.07
CA ILE A 279 -17.77 3.59 -5.19
C ILE A 279 -18.50 3.53 -6.54
N HIS A 280 -17.89 4.15 -7.54
CA HIS A 280 -18.24 3.92 -8.95
C HIS A 280 -17.45 2.74 -9.50
N TRP A 281 -18.07 1.93 -10.34
CA TRP A 281 -17.44 0.79 -11.01
C TRP A 281 -17.69 0.85 -12.52
N LEU A 282 -17.19 -0.16 -13.24
CA LEU A 282 -17.23 -0.22 -14.69
C LEU A 282 -18.66 -0.07 -15.24
N ASP A 283 -18.79 0.65 -16.35
CA ASP A 283 -20.03 0.88 -17.10
C ASP A 283 -21.11 1.63 -16.31
N GLY A 284 -20.68 2.62 -15.52
CA GLY A 284 -21.59 3.51 -14.79
C GLY A 284 -22.25 2.87 -13.56
N ARG A 285 -21.88 1.63 -13.21
CA ARG A 285 -22.35 0.98 -12.00
C ARG A 285 -21.81 1.69 -10.75
N SER A 286 -22.53 1.59 -9.66
CA SER A 286 -22.07 2.06 -8.34
C SER A 286 -22.64 1.18 -7.24
N GLY A 287 -22.03 1.24 -6.07
CA GLY A 287 -22.52 0.53 -4.90
C GLY A 287 -21.47 0.41 -3.81
N LYS A 288 -21.84 -0.27 -2.73
CA LYS A 288 -20.91 -0.59 -1.65
C LYS A 288 -19.80 -1.50 -2.15
N LEU A 289 -18.57 -1.17 -1.78
CA LEU A 289 -17.39 -1.88 -2.23
C LEU A 289 -17.42 -3.37 -1.85
N ARG A 290 -17.86 -3.71 -0.64
CA ARG A 290 -18.09 -5.11 -0.22
C ARG A 290 -19.01 -5.88 -1.17
N GLU A 291 -20.07 -5.25 -1.67
CA GLU A 291 -21.01 -5.93 -2.56
C GLU A 291 -20.43 -6.15 -3.95
N LEU A 292 -19.72 -5.16 -4.47
CA LEU A 292 -19.04 -5.26 -5.77
C LEU A 292 -17.91 -6.31 -5.71
N ILE A 293 -17.17 -6.38 -4.62
CA ILE A 293 -16.16 -7.42 -4.43
C ILE A 293 -16.80 -8.80 -4.46
N ARG A 294 -17.86 -9.00 -3.66
CA ARG A 294 -18.56 -10.28 -3.55
C ARG A 294 -19.22 -10.71 -4.85
N LYS A 295 -19.92 -9.81 -5.53
CA LYS A 295 -20.76 -10.14 -6.71
C LYS A 295 -19.94 -10.21 -8.00
N GLU A 296 -18.78 -9.57 -8.06
CA GLU A 296 -18.05 -9.42 -9.33
C GLU A 296 -16.53 -9.57 -9.19
N MET A 297 -15.87 -8.80 -8.32
CA MET A 297 -14.40 -8.73 -8.36
C MET A 297 -13.73 -10.04 -7.94
N LEU A 298 -14.33 -10.82 -7.03
CA LEU A 298 -13.83 -12.16 -6.69
C LEU A 298 -13.86 -13.12 -7.89
N GLY A 299 -14.95 -13.10 -8.67
CA GLY A 299 -15.06 -13.92 -9.89
C GLY A 299 -14.06 -13.48 -10.96
N LEU A 300 -13.86 -12.17 -11.12
CA LEU A 300 -12.81 -11.64 -11.99
C LEU A 300 -11.42 -12.07 -11.51
N ALA A 301 -11.16 -12.04 -10.20
CA ALA A 301 -9.88 -12.48 -9.66
C ALA A 301 -9.63 -13.97 -9.92
N GLU A 302 -10.64 -14.83 -9.73
CA GLU A 302 -10.55 -16.26 -10.07
C GLU A 302 -10.23 -16.46 -11.56
N THR A 303 -10.94 -15.77 -12.46
CA THR A 303 -10.64 -15.82 -13.91
C THR A 303 -9.22 -15.37 -14.23
N GLY A 304 -8.73 -14.33 -13.55
CA GLY A 304 -7.37 -13.84 -13.78
C GLY A 304 -6.29 -14.79 -13.28
N LEU A 305 -6.52 -15.48 -12.16
CA LEU A 305 -5.61 -16.52 -11.66
C LEU A 305 -5.63 -17.77 -12.54
N ASP A 306 -6.80 -18.17 -13.03
CA ASP A 306 -6.97 -19.27 -13.99
C ASP A 306 -6.22 -19.00 -15.30
N ASN A 307 -6.33 -17.78 -15.84
CA ASN A 307 -5.55 -17.35 -17.02
C ASN A 307 -4.02 -17.35 -16.81
N LEU A 308 -3.56 -17.30 -15.56
CA LEU A 308 -2.14 -17.42 -15.20
C LEU A 308 -1.71 -18.89 -15.00
N GLY A 309 -2.64 -19.85 -15.09
CA GLY A 309 -2.39 -21.26 -14.84
C GLY A 309 -2.20 -21.60 -13.36
N ILE A 310 -2.70 -20.76 -12.44
CA ILE A 310 -2.69 -21.07 -11.01
C ILE A 310 -3.75 -22.14 -10.73
N ASP A 311 -3.40 -23.12 -9.90
CA ASP A 311 -4.32 -24.20 -9.54
C ASP A 311 -5.63 -23.65 -8.96
N ARG A 312 -6.74 -24.30 -9.32
CA ARG A 312 -8.08 -23.83 -8.98
C ARG A 312 -8.35 -23.94 -7.48
N GLU A 313 -7.92 -25.02 -6.84
CA GLU A 313 -8.13 -25.21 -5.41
C GLU A 313 -7.24 -24.26 -4.61
N GLU A 314 -6.01 -23.98 -5.06
CA GLU A 314 -5.16 -22.93 -4.49
C GLU A 314 -5.82 -21.54 -4.63
N SER A 315 -6.33 -21.21 -5.82
CA SER A 315 -7.02 -19.95 -6.08
C SER A 315 -8.23 -19.77 -5.17
N ARG A 316 -9.07 -20.83 -5.05
CA ARG A 316 -10.25 -20.84 -4.18
C ARG A 316 -9.89 -20.68 -2.71
N HIS A 317 -8.81 -21.32 -2.25
CA HIS A 317 -8.35 -21.19 -0.88
C HIS A 317 -8.01 -19.72 -0.55
N TRP A 318 -7.16 -19.09 -1.36
CA TRP A 318 -6.72 -17.71 -1.09
C TRP A 318 -7.82 -16.67 -1.30
N LEU A 319 -8.64 -16.82 -2.36
CA LEU A 319 -9.79 -15.94 -2.59
C LEU A 319 -10.90 -16.15 -1.57
N GLY A 320 -11.03 -17.36 -1.00
CA GLY A 320 -11.94 -17.66 0.11
C GLY A 320 -11.67 -16.80 1.35
N ILE A 321 -10.40 -16.54 1.68
CA ILE A 321 -10.04 -15.64 2.78
C ILE A 321 -10.52 -14.20 2.51
N ILE A 322 -10.47 -13.73 1.26
CA ILE A 322 -10.99 -12.41 0.88
C ILE A 322 -12.52 -12.42 0.95
N ALA A 323 -13.16 -13.48 0.47
CA ALA A 323 -14.60 -13.65 0.53
C ALA A 323 -15.12 -13.59 1.97
N GLU A 324 -14.47 -14.29 2.91
CA GLU A 324 -14.87 -14.28 4.32
C GLU A 324 -14.63 -12.94 5.01
N ARG A 325 -13.55 -12.22 4.69
CA ARG A 325 -13.38 -10.83 5.15
C ARG A 325 -14.49 -9.91 4.66
N VAL A 326 -14.93 -10.08 3.42
CA VAL A 326 -16.03 -9.30 2.83
C VAL A 326 -17.38 -9.69 3.42
N ASN A 327 -17.60 -10.98 3.70
CA ASN A 327 -18.84 -11.51 4.28
C ASN A 327 -19.02 -11.04 5.73
N THR A 328 -17.97 -11.17 6.55
CA THR A 328 -17.98 -10.78 7.96
C THR A 328 -17.80 -9.27 8.16
N GLY A 329 -17.23 -8.57 7.18
CA GLY A 329 -16.81 -7.18 7.30
C GLY A 329 -15.53 -6.99 8.12
N GLN A 330 -14.85 -8.09 8.49
CA GLN A 330 -13.68 -8.07 9.38
C GLN A 330 -12.37 -8.03 8.57
N ASN A 331 -11.72 -6.87 8.55
CA ASN A 331 -10.30 -6.72 8.23
C ASN A 331 -9.53 -6.30 9.48
N GLY A 332 -8.22 -6.04 9.36
CA GLY A 332 -7.38 -5.64 10.50
C GLY A 332 -7.86 -4.37 11.21
N ALA A 333 -8.27 -3.36 10.44
CA ALA A 333 -8.78 -2.11 10.99
C ALA A 333 -10.12 -2.28 11.72
N ALA A 334 -11.02 -3.08 11.14
CA ALA A 334 -12.32 -3.39 11.74
C ALA A 334 -12.16 -4.18 13.05
N TRP A 335 -11.26 -5.18 13.07
CA TRP A 335 -10.97 -5.95 14.28
C TRP A 335 -10.38 -5.07 15.39
N GLN A 336 -9.38 -4.23 15.07
CA GLN A 336 -8.78 -3.30 16.05
C GLN A 336 -9.83 -2.36 16.67
N ARG A 337 -10.71 -1.80 15.84
CA ARG A 337 -11.80 -0.93 16.32
C ARG A 337 -12.83 -1.67 17.17
N ALA A 338 -13.18 -2.90 16.78
CA ALA A 338 -14.13 -3.70 17.55
C ALA A 338 -13.55 -4.14 18.91
N TRP A 339 -12.24 -4.40 18.96
CA TRP A 339 -11.50 -4.62 20.21
C TRP A 339 -11.55 -3.39 21.11
N VAL A 340 -11.21 -2.20 20.59
CA VAL A 340 -11.27 -0.94 21.36
C VAL A 340 -12.68 -0.62 21.85
N GLN A 341 -13.70 -0.88 21.03
CA GLN A 341 -15.10 -0.70 21.43
C GLN A 341 -15.49 -1.59 22.61
N ARG A 342 -14.93 -2.80 22.69
CA ARG A 342 -15.24 -3.78 23.73
C ARG A 342 -14.43 -3.57 25.02
N HIS A 343 -13.14 -3.27 24.88
CA HIS A 343 -12.17 -3.30 25.98
C HIS A 343 -11.66 -1.92 26.40
N GLY A 344 -12.01 -0.87 25.65
CA GLY A 344 -11.52 0.50 25.84
C GLY A 344 -10.30 0.82 24.95
N ALA A 345 -9.92 2.10 24.90
CA ALA A 345 -8.85 2.59 24.03
C ALA A 345 -7.43 2.39 24.62
N ASP A 346 -7.15 1.20 25.15
CA ASP A 346 -5.80 0.82 25.58
C ASP A 346 -5.02 0.21 24.41
N MET A 347 -4.17 1.04 23.79
CA MET A 347 -3.40 0.62 22.60
C MET A 347 -2.34 -0.45 22.92
N VAL A 348 -1.87 -0.54 24.17
CA VAL A 348 -0.89 -1.56 24.58
C VAL A 348 -1.60 -2.90 24.67
N MET A 349 -2.73 -2.97 25.37
CA MET A 349 -3.52 -4.19 25.47
C MET A 349 -4.11 -4.62 24.12
N LEU A 350 -4.49 -3.67 23.27
CA LEU A 350 -4.86 -3.94 21.88
C LEU A 350 -3.73 -4.66 21.15
N MET A 351 -2.50 -4.16 21.28
CA MET A 351 -1.34 -4.73 20.61
C MET A 351 -0.94 -6.10 21.16
N GLU A 352 -1.06 -6.33 22.46
CA GLU A 352 -0.85 -7.66 23.03
C GLU A 352 -1.81 -8.68 22.42
N SER A 353 -3.11 -8.37 22.41
CA SER A 353 -4.13 -9.25 21.80
C SER A 353 -3.91 -9.43 20.28
N TYR A 354 -3.57 -8.35 19.57
CA TYR A 354 -3.26 -8.41 18.14
C TYR A 354 -2.09 -9.36 17.84
N LEU A 355 -1.03 -9.31 18.65
CA LEU A 355 0.14 -10.17 18.49
C LEU A 355 -0.16 -11.64 18.82
N GLU A 356 -0.96 -11.91 19.87
CA GLU A 356 -1.42 -13.27 20.18
C GLU A 356 -2.20 -13.89 19.01
N HIS A 357 -3.12 -13.13 18.41
CA HIS A 357 -3.83 -13.61 17.23
C HIS A 357 -2.92 -13.77 16.00
N GLN A 358 -1.98 -12.85 15.79
CA GLN A 358 -1.01 -12.94 14.70
C GLN A 358 -0.11 -14.18 14.82
N GLU A 359 0.27 -14.58 16.03
CA GLU A 359 1.04 -15.80 16.31
C GLU A 359 0.29 -17.08 15.95
N SER A 360 -1.06 -17.07 16.00
CA SER A 360 -1.87 -18.21 15.54
C SER A 360 -1.78 -18.46 14.03
N LEU A 361 -1.27 -17.49 13.25
CA LEU A 361 -1.19 -17.48 11.79
C LEU A 361 -2.54 -17.63 11.06
N ARG A 362 -3.65 -17.60 11.79
CA ARG A 362 -5.01 -17.64 11.23
C ARG A 362 -5.36 -16.29 10.60
N PRO A 363 -6.06 -16.27 9.47
CA PRO A 363 -6.45 -15.02 8.82
C PRO A 363 -7.35 -14.17 9.73
N VAL A 364 -7.30 -12.86 9.54
CA VAL A 364 -7.96 -11.91 10.46
C VAL A 364 -9.46 -12.11 10.60
N HIS A 365 -10.16 -12.62 9.58
CA HIS A 365 -11.60 -12.87 9.67
C HIS A 365 -11.97 -13.97 10.69
N GLU A 366 -11.02 -14.79 11.13
CA GLU A 366 -11.20 -15.83 12.15
C GLU A 366 -10.87 -15.34 13.57
N TRP A 367 -10.36 -14.11 13.72
CA TRP A 367 -9.99 -13.57 15.02
C TRP A 367 -11.24 -13.22 15.83
N THR A 368 -11.21 -13.56 17.11
CA THR A 368 -12.28 -13.27 18.08
C THR A 368 -11.96 -12.02 18.89
N LEU A 369 -12.92 -11.54 19.70
CA LEU A 369 -12.78 -10.36 20.58
C LEU A 369 -12.75 -10.72 22.06
#